data_AF-A0A538DZ94-F1
#
_entry.id   AF-A0A538DZ94-F1
#
_cell.length_a   1.000
_cell.length_b   1.000
_cell.length_c   1.000
_cell.angle_alpha   90.00
_cell.angle_beta   90.00
_cell.angle_gamma   90.00
#
_symmetry.space_group_name_H-M   'P 1'
#
loop_
_entity.id
_entity.type
_entity.pdbx_description
1 polymer ?
#
loop_
_entity_poly.entity_id
_entity_poly.type
_entity_poly.pdbx_seq_one_letter_code
_entity_poly.pdbx_strand_id
1 'polypeptide(L)'
;MVKRVLLASPRGYCAGVERAVETVEQALEHYGAPVYVRKQIVHNIHVVRDLEARGAIFVDEETEVPVGATLVYSAHGVAPSVYENSARRSHNVIDATCPLVTKVHVQARRYADEGYTIVLIGHAGHEEVVGTTGEAPDSTVLVQTVEEAESLDLPSDAKLAYVTQTTLSVDETGDIIRVLRRRFPHIRAPRKEDICYATSNRQWAVKEMLSEIDVLLVIGSRNSSNSNRLVETARAGGVLAYLIDDETEIEESWVADAEIVGITSGASAPEKLVARVCDWFRACGVERIEAFRMVDEDVTLSNTIAGASHPRVTTSSCWGRAARSYPSSGGRAFAARRAGPASKEAGGRGTRKAGPPPHRPARPPLVQFPSRPRR
;
A
#
# COMPACT_ATOMS: atom_id res chain seq x y z
N MET A 1 7.31 30.66 2.99
CA MET A 1 7.08 30.50 4.45
C MET A 1 5.67 29.99 4.63
N VAL A 2 5.56 28.80 5.20
CA VAL A 2 4.29 28.11 5.43
C VAL A 2 3.41 28.93 6.39
N LYS A 3 2.17 29.20 5.99
CA LYS A 3 1.15 29.89 6.82
C LYS A 3 0.18 28.90 7.47
N ARG A 4 0.01 27.73 6.86
CA ARG A 4 -0.99 26.72 7.26
C ARG A 4 -0.48 25.31 7.01
N VAL A 5 -0.82 24.41 7.93
CA VAL A 5 -0.66 22.96 7.76
C VAL A 5 -2.04 22.30 7.83
N LEU A 6 -2.32 21.43 6.86
CA LEU A 6 -3.54 20.63 6.78
C LEU A 6 -3.23 19.17 7.10
N LEU A 7 -3.90 18.60 8.10
CA LEU A 7 -3.75 17.20 8.49
C LEU A 7 -4.88 16.36 7.87
N ALA A 8 -4.55 15.47 6.94
CA ALA A 8 -5.52 14.55 6.34
C ALA A 8 -6.24 13.71 7.41
N SER A 9 -7.52 13.43 7.21
CA SER A 9 -8.30 12.55 8.07
C SER A 9 -9.29 11.71 7.24
N PRO A 10 -9.16 10.37 7.24
CA PRO A 10 -8.28 9.57 8.11
C PRO A 10 -6.79 9.57 7.71
N ARG A 11 -5.95 9.24 8.69
CA ARG A 11 -4.49 9.03 8.62
C ARG A 11 -4.07 8.07 9.74
N GLY A 12 -2.78 7.73 9.82
CA GLY A 12 -2.21 6.96 10.93
C GLY A 12 -2.71 5.53 10.99
N TYR A 13 -2.59 4.89 12.15
CA TYR A 13 -2.96 3.49 12.39
C TYR A 13 -4.34 3.13 11.83
N CYS A 14 -4.43 1.94 11.23
CA CYS A 14 -5.70 1.27 10.97
C CYS A 14 -5.92 0.14 11.98
N ALA A 15 -7.16 -0.33 12.13
CA ALA A 15 -7.52 -1.38 13.10
C ALA A 15 -6.71 -2.68 12.96
N GLY A 16 -6.19 -2.99 11.76
CA GLY A 16 -5.33 -4.16 11.55
C GLY A 16 -3.91 -3.98 12.09
N VAL A 17 -3.38 -2.75 12.01
CA VAL A 17 -2.05 -2.37 12.53
C VAL A 17 -2.10 -2.24 14.05
N GLU A 18 -3.10 -1.55 14.59
CA GLU A 18 -3.32 -1.39 16.03
C GLU A 18 -3.38 -2.77 16.71
N ARG A 19 -4.28 -3.65 16.24
CA ARG A 19 -4.41 -5.04 16.70
C ARG A 19 -3.06 -5.77 16.68
N ALA A 20 -2.28 -5.63 15.61
CA ALA A 20 -1.03 -6.38 15.43
C ALA A 20 0.10 -5.88 16.34
N VAL A 21 0.22 -4.56 16.54
CA VAL A 21 1.16 -3.98 17.50
C VAL A 21 0.79 -4.43 18.91
N GLU A 22 -0.47 -4.25 19.33
CA GLU A 22 -0.98 -4.72 20.62
C GLU A 22 -0.71 -6.21 20.86
N THR A 23 -0.79 -7.04 19.81
CA THR A 23 -0.53 -8.49 19.92
C THR A 23 0.89 -8.77 20.40
N VAL A 24 1.89 -8.04 19.87
CA VAL A 24 3.29 -8.18 20.30
C VAL A 24 3.49 -7.59 21.70
N GLU A 25 2.87 -6.45 21.99
CA GLU A 25 2.93 -5.81 23.32
C GLU A 25 2.39 -6.73 24.42
N GLN A 26 1.19 -7.27 24.23
CA GLN A 26 0.55 -8.21 25.15
C GLN A 26 1.30 -9.55 25.23
N ALA A 27 1.91 -10.02 24.15
CA ALA A 27 2.77 -11.20 24.18
C ALA A 27 4.02 -10.97 25.04
N LEU A 28 4.67 -9.81 24.93
CA LEU A 28 5.82 -9.43 25.78
C LEU A 28 5.41 -9.30 27.25
N GLU A 29 4.24 -8.74 27.53
CA GLU A 29 3.70 -8.62 28.89
C GLU A 29 3.33 -9.97 29.52
N HIS A 30 2.80 -10.91 28.73
CA HIS A 30 2.32 -12.20 29.23
C HIS A 30 3.42 -13.28 29.29
N TYR A 31 4.29 -13.37 28.28
CA TYR A 31 5.31 -14.41 28.17
C TYR A 31 6.71 -13.94 28.58
N GLY A 32 6.94 -12.62 28.68
CA GLY A 32 8.26 -12.03 28.86
C GLY A 32 9.11 -12.03 27.59
N ALA A 33 10.29 -11.43 27.66
CA ALA A 33 11.25 -11.41 26.55
C ALA A 33 12.12 -12.70 26.54
N PRO A 34 12.52 -13.21 25.36
CA PRO A 34 12.19 -12.70 24.02
C PRO A 34 10.86 -13.22 23.46
N VAL A 35 10.15 -12.35 22.74
CA VAL A 35 9.06 -12.77 21.82
C VAL A 35 9.58 -12.64 20.39
N TYR A 36 9.54 -13.72 19.62
CA TYR A 36 9.96 -13.69 18.22
C TYR A 36 8.82 -13.20 17.34
N VAL A 37 9.14 -12.45 16.29
CA VAL A 37 8.17 -11.98 15.29
C VAL A 37 8.69 -12.28 13.90
N ARG A 38 7.90 -12.98 13.08
CA ARG A 38 8.28 -13.33 11.71
C ARG A 38 8.00 -12.16 10.77
N LYS A 39 9.07 -11.62 10.15
CA LYS A 39 9.10 -10.31 9.48
C LYS A 39 8.70 -9.17 10.41
N GLN A 40 8.82 -7.92 9.95
CA GLN A 40 8.34 -6.77 10.70
C GLN A 40 6.82 -6.90 10.96
N ILE A 41 6.37 -6.65 12.21
CA ILE A 41 4.96 -6.77 12.60
C ILE A 41 4.05 -5.92 11.69
N VAL A 42 4.54 -4.72 11.36
CA VAL A 42 4.02 -3.76 10.38
C VAL A 42 5.23 -3.01 9.76
N HIS A 43 5.09 -2.49 8.55
CA HIS A 43 6.16 -1.73 7.89
C HIS A 43 6.25 -0.30 8.44
N ASN A 44 6.84 -0.14 9.63
CA ASN A 44 7.27 1.14 10.19
C ASN A 44 8.49 0.96 11.11
N ILE A 45 9.60 1.64 10.80
CA ILE A 45 10.88 1.48 11.51
C ILE A 45 10.83 1.92 12.99
N HIS A 46 10.00 2.92 13.33
CA HIS A 46 9.86 3.36 14.72
C HIS A 46 9.12 2.30 15.54
N VAL A 47 8.02 1.75 15.00
CA VAL A 47 7.26 0.66 15.65
C VAL A 47 8.13 -0.59 15.86
N VAL A 48 8.95 -0.95 14.87
CA VAL A 48 9.92 -2.06 14.98
C VAL A 48 10.91 -1.80 16.11
N ARG A 49 11.60 -0.64 16.10
CA ARG A 49 12.59 -0.27 17.12
C ARG A 49 12.00 -0.17 18.53
N ASP A 50 10.77 0.36 18.67
CA ASP A 50 10.06 0.46 19.95
C ASP A 50 9.78 -0.93 20.55
N LEU A 51 9.46 -1.93 19.70
CA LEU A 51 9.21 -3.30 20.12
C LEU A 51 10.51 -4.08 20.38
N GLU A 52 11.56 -3.87 19.58
CA GLU A 52 12.91 -4.40 19.85
C GLU A 52 13.43 -3.94 21.22
N ALA A 53 13.27 -2.65 21.53
CA ALA A 53 13.64 -2.07 22.83
C ALA A 53 12.85 -2.68 24.02
N ARG A 54 11.70 -3.32 23.76
CA ARG A 54 10.90 -4.06 24.75
C ARG A 54 11.19 -5.57 24.78
N GLY A 55 12.07 -6.06 23.92
CA GLY A 55 12.47 -7.47 23.86
C GLY A 55 11.80 -8.32 22.77
N ALA A 56 11.17 -7.70 21.77
CA ALA A 56 10.82 -8.41 20.54
C ALA A 56 12.08 -8.73 19.72
N ILE A 57 12.11 -9.88 19.05
CA ILE A 57 13.17 -10.25 18.10
C ILE A 57 12.54 -10.51 16.74
N PHE A 58 12.79 -9.63 15.78
CA PHE A 58 12.34 -9.78 14.40
C PHE A 58 13.27 -10.74 13.64
N VAL A 59 12.70 -11.75 12.98
CA VAL A 59 13.42 -12.76 12.19
C VAL A 59 12.92 -12.80 10.75
N ASP A 60 13.75 -13.25 9.81
CA ASP A 60 13.35 -13.33 8.41
C ASP A 60 12.48 -14.57 8.12
N GLU A 61 12.81 -15.71 8.72
CA GLU A 61 12.08 -16.97 8.65
C GLU A 61 11.75 -17.53 10.04
N GLU A 62 10.62 -18.21 10.16
CA GLU A 62 10.25 -18.98 11.36
C GLU A 62 11.24 -20.12 11.65
N THR A 63 12.02 -20.56 10.66
CA THR A 63 13.03 -21.62 10.79
C THR A 63 14.24 -21.18 11.61
N GLU A 64 14.44 -19.88 11.82
CA GLU A 64 15.48 -19.29 12.67
C GLU A 64 15.10 -19.35 14.17
N VAL A 65 13.80 -19.40 14.47
CA VAL A 65 13.26 -19.29 15.83
C VAL A 65 13.53 -20.55 16.65
N PRO A 66 13.98 -20.46 17.92
CA PRO A 66 14.21 -21.63 18.76
C PRO A 66 12.96 -22.52 18.92
N VAL A 67 13.17 -23.83 18.90
CA VAL A 67 12.11 -24.84 19.12
C VAL A 67 11.39 -24.56 20.44
N GLY A 68 10.06 -24.53 20.42
CA GLY A 68 9.24 -24.24 21.59
C GLY A 68 9.02 -22.76 21.95
N ALA A 69 9.69 -21.82 21.27
CA ALA A 69 9.56 -20.39 21.59
C ALA A 69 8.21 -19.79 21.13
N THR A 70 7.85 -18.65 21.74
CA THR A 70 6.69 -17.83 21.30
C THR A 70 7.04 -17.08 20.02
N LEU A 71 6.18 -17.24 19.00
CA LEU A 71 6.34 -16.67 17.67
C LEU A 71 5.07 -15.95 17.23
N VAL A 72 5.19 -14.66 16.90
CA VAL A 72 4.11 -13.85 16.33
C VAL A 72 4.24 -13.79 14.81
N TYR A 73 3.16 -14.00 14.06
CA TYR A 73 3.11 -13.73 12.62
C TYR A 73 2.68 -12.28 12.34
N SER A 74 3.32 -11.62 11.38
CA SER A 74 3.03 -10.21 11.04
C SER A 74 1.59 -9.95 10.55
N ALA A 75 1.17 -8.68 10.57
CA ALA A 75 -0.15 -8.27 10.07
C ALA A 75 -0.41 -8.63 8.59
N HIS A 76 0.66 -8.85 7.81
CA HIS A 76 0.62 -9.11 6.37
C HIS A 76 0.23 -10.56 6.00
N GLY A 77 0.09 -11.46 6.97
CA GLY A 77 -0.19 -12.87 6.69
C GLY A 77 1.05 -13.70 6.38
N VAL A 78 0.86 -15.02 6.40
CA VAL A 78 1.89 -16.01 6.05
C VAL A 78 1.27 -17.15 5.24
N ALA A 79 2.09 -17.85 4.46
CA ALA A 79 1.67 -19.02 3.67
C ALA A 79 1.39 -20.24 4.58
N PRO A 80 0.54 -21.20 4.16
CA PRO A 80 0.27 -22.46 4.88
C PRO A 80 1.53 -23.20 5.36
N SER A 81 2.59 -23.22 4.56
CA SER A 81 3.87 -23.87 4.89
C SER A 81 4.57 -23.28 6.13
N VAL A 82 4.32 -22.01 6.47
CA VAL A 82 4.86 -21.36 7.68
C VAL A 82 4.20 -21.91 8.95
N TYR A 83 2.89 -22.19 8.90
CA TYR A 83 2.17 -22.87 9.98
C TYR A 83 2.69 -24.30 10.17
N GLU A 84 2.91 -25.04 9.09
CA GLU A 84 3.51 -26.39 9.13
C GLU A 84 4.93 -26.38 9.72
N ASN A 85 5.76 -25.40 9.32
CA ASN A 85 7.11 -25.22 9.86
C ASN A 85 7.08 -24.93 11.36
N SER A 86 6.19 -24.05 11.81
CA SER A 86 6.07 -23.69 13.22
C SER A 86 5.51 -24.83 14.08
N ALA A 87 4.54 -25.59 13.54
CA ALA A 87 4.02 -26.79 14.20
C ALA A 87 5.11 -27.88 14.35
N ARG A 88 5.93 -28.11 13.33
CA ARG A 88 7.08 -29.05 13.40
C ARG A 88 8.16 -28.61 14.41
N ARG A 89 8.26 -27.32 14.70
CA ARG A 89 9.18 -26.72 15.69
C ARG A 89 8.51 -26.45 17.05
N SER A 90 7.28 -26.92 17.24
CA SER A 90 6.50 -26.74 18.48
C SER A 90 6.40 -25.29 18.96
N HIS A 91 6.43 -24.30 18.06
CA HIS A 91 6.33 -22.89 18.46
C HIS A 91 4.98 -22.59 19.10
N ASN A 92 4.99 -21.73 20.12
CA ASN A 92 3.77 -21.11 20.65
C ASN A 92 3.36 -19.96 19.71
N VAL A 93 2.58 -20.27 18.68
CA VAL A 93 2.22 -19.32 17.60
C VAL A 93 1.09 -18.39 18.02
N ILE A 94 1.27 -17.09 17.78
CA ILE A 94 0.25 -16.06 17.92
C ILE A 94 0.06 -15.37 16.57
N ASP A 95 -1.15 -15.46 16.00
CA ASP A 95 -1.40 -14.95 14.65
C ASP A 95 -1.95 -13.51 14.67
N ALA A 96 -1.08 -12.55 14.37
CA ALA A 96 -1.45 -11.14 14.25
C ALA A 96 -1.92 -10.74 12.85
N THR A 97 -2.07 -11.68 11.91
CA THR A 97 -2.56 -11.43 10.54
C THR A 97 -3.83 -10.58 10.56
N CYS A 98 -3.89 -9.54 9.73
CA CYS A 98 -5.06 -8.69 9.62
C CYS A 98 -6.26 -9.50 9.08
N PRO A 99 -7.43 -9.50 9.75
CA PRO A 99 -8.64 -10.19 9.28
C PRO A 99 -9.06 -9.87 7.84
N LEU A 100 -8.69 -8.69 7.32
CA LEU A 100 -8.95 -8.33 5.92
C LEU A 100 -7.99 -9.03 4.95
N VAL A 101 -6.76 -9.32 5.35
CA VAL A 101 -5.83 -10.21 4.62
C VAL A 101 -6.29 -11.66 4.72
N THR A 102 -6.71 -12.13 5.91
CA THR A 102 -7.30 -13.47 6.08
C THR A 102 -8.52 -13.68 5.17
N LYS A 103 -9.33 -12.64 4.93
CA LYS A 103 -10.44 -12.66 3.97
C LYS A 103 -9.96 -12.88 2.52
N VAL A 104 -8.84 -12.31 2.12
CA VAL A 104 -8.22 -12.56 0.79
C VAL A 104 -7.69 -14.00 0.71
N HIS A 105 -6.98 -14.48 1.74
CA HIS A 105 -6.49 -15.86 1.82
C HIS A 105 -7.61 -16.90 1.70
N VAL A 106 -8.71 -16.72 2.45
CA VAL A 106 -9.91 -17.58 2.37
C VAL A 106 -10.55 -17.52 0.98
N GLN A 107 -10.56 -16.35 0.34
CA GLN A 107 -11.08 -16.17 -1.02
C GLN A 107 -10.22 -16.88 -2.06
N ALA A 108 -8.89 -16.82 -1.94
CA ALA A 108 -7.94 -17.52 -2.81
C ALA A 108 -8.13 -19.05 -2.73
N ARG A 109 -8.04 -19.65 -1.52
CA ARG A 109 -8.29 -21.10 -1.32
C ARG A 109 -9.60 -21.54 -1.94
N ARG A 110 -10.68 -20.82 -1.62
CA ARG A 110 -12.03 -21.11 -2.13
C ARG A 110 -12.10 -21.08 -3.65
N TYR A 111 -11.43 -20.14 -4.32
CA TYR A 111 -11.41 -20.08 -5.78
C TYR A 111 -10.64 -21.27 -6.37
N ALA A 112 -9.53 -21.68 -5.77
CA ALA A 112 -8.82 -22.90 -6.17
C ALA A 112 -9.67 -24.17 -5.98
N ASP A 113 -10.35 -24.31 -4.82
CA ASP A 113 -11.29 -25.42 -4.54
C ASP A 113 -12.46 -25.46 -5.56
N GLU A 114 -12.96 -24.29 -5.96
CA GLU A 114 -13.97 -24.17 -7.01
C GLU A 114 -13.38 -24.34 -8.43
N GLY A 115 -12.09 -24.61 -8.58
CA GLY A 115 -11.39 -24.88 -9.85
C GLY A 115 -11.17 -23.65 -10.73
N TYR A 116 -10.94 -22.48 -10.13
CA TYR A 116 -10.55 -21.26 -10.84
C TYR A 116 -9.04 -21.07 -10.85
N THR A 117 -8.49 -20.55 -11.94
CA THR A 117 -7.18 -19.87 -11.92
C THR A 117 -7.37 -18.47 -11.34
N ILE A 118 -6.51 -18.09 -10.41
CA ILE A 118 -6.59 -16.89 -9.59
C ILE A 118 -5.59 -15.88 -10.14
N VAL A 119 -6.08 -14.75 -10.64
CA VAL A 119 -5.24 -13.59 -10.97
C VAL A 119 -5.09 -12.76 -9.70
N LEU A 120 -3.95 -12.88 -9.04
CA LEU A 120 -3.59 -12.03 -7.91
C LEU A 120 -3.00 -10.72 -8.43
N ILE A 121 -3.67 -9.61 -8.16
CA ILE A 121 -3.14 -8.27 -8.43
C ILE A 121 -2.34 -7.83 -7.20
N GLY A 122 -1.04 -7.56 -7.34
CA GLY A 122 -0.18 -7.22 -6.21
C GLY A 122 1.27 -6.98 -6.63
N HIS A 123 2.14 -6.58 -5.69
CA HIS A 123 3.56 -6.37 -5.95
C HIS A 123 4.39 -7.64 -5.64
N ALA A 124 5.24 -8.06 -6.57
CA ALA A 124 6.12 -9.21 -6.38
C ALA A 124 7.06 -9.01 -5.18
N GLY A 125 7.23 -10.07 -4.38
CA GLY A 125 8.09 -10.07 -3.19
C GLY A 125 7.47 -9.47 -1.93
N HIS A 126 6.33 -8.76 -2.01
CA HIS A 126 5.63 -8.26 -0.82
C HIS A 126 5.06 -9.42 0.01
N GLU A 127 5.20 -9.35 1.33
CA GLU A 127 4.86 -10.41 2.30
C GLU A 127 3.42 -10.91 2.12
N GLU A 128 2.48 -9.98 1.98
CA GLU A 128 1.05 -10.25 1.75
C GLU A 128 0.78 -11.01 0.44
N VAL A 129 1.57 -10.75 -0.61
CA VAL A 129 1.48 -11.41 -1.92
C VAL A 129 2.09 -12.81 -1.84
N VAL A 130 3.20 -12.97 -1.11
CA VAL A 130 3.80 -14.29 -0.83
C VAL A 130 2.84 -15.15 0.00
N GLY A 131 2.23 -14.59 1.05
CA GLY A 131 1.21 -15.25 1.87
C GLY A 131 0.02 -15.70 1.04
N THR A 132 -0.60 -14.77 0.29
CA THR A 132 -1.79 -15.05 -0.54
C THR A 132 -1.49 -16.05 -1.67
N THR A 133 -0.33 -15.97 -2.32
CA THR A 133 0.06 -16.94 -3.36
C THR A 133 0.26 -18.34 -2.77
N GLY A 134 0.83 -18.44 -1.57
CA GLY A 134 1.05 -19.70 -0.87
C GLY A 134 -0.23 -20.45 -0.49
N GLU A 135 -1.38 -19.78 -0.46
CA GLU A 135 -2.69 -20.40 -0.21
C GLU A 135 -3.19 -21.26 -1.39
N ALA A 136 -2.73 -20.97 -2.61
CA ALA A 136 -3.14 -21.67 -3.83
C ALA A 136 -2.05 -21.59 -4.92
N PRO A 137 -0.82 -22.09 -4.68
CA PRO A 137 0.33 -21.82 -5.51
C PRO A 137 0.17 -22.34 -6.95
N ASP A 138 -0.35 -23.56 -7.12
CA ASP A 138 -0.58 -24.18 -8.44
C ASP A 138 -1.73 -23.54 -9.24
N SER A 139 -2.52 -22.66 -8.61
CA SER A 139 -3.68 -22.00 -9.22
C SER A 139 -3.55 -20.48 -9.29
N THR A 140 -2.45 -19.88 -8.83
CA THR A 140 -2.29 -18.42 -8.74
C THR A 140 -1.29 -17.89 -9.76
N VAL A 141 -1.68 -16.84 -10.49
CA VAL A 141 -0.81 -16.04 -11.35
C VAL A 141 -0.76 -14.60 -10.86
N LEU A 142 0.43 -14.04 -10.73
CA LEU A 142 0.63 -12.65 -10.29
C LEU A 142 0.55 -11.68 -11.48
N VAL A 143 -0.11 -10.54 -11.27
CA VAL A 143 -0.17 -9.41 -12.19
C VAL A 143 0.10 -8.11 -11.41
N GLN A 144 1.02 -7.31 -11.89
CA GLN A 144 1.49 -6.07 -11.26
C GLN A 144 1.10 -4.83 -12.07
N THR A 145 0.99 -4.94 -13.40
CA THR A 145 0.75 -3.80 -14.30
C THR A 145 -0.33 -4.05 -15.35
N VAL A 146 -0.75 -2.98 -16.03
CA VAL A 146 -1.63 -3.02 -17.18
C VAL A 146 -1.02 -3.86 -18.31
N GLU A 147 0.27 -3.74 -18.57
CA GLU A 147 0.98 -4.48 -19.63
C GLU A 147 1.02 -5.98 -19.33
N GLU A 148 1.27 -6.39 -18.08
CA GLU A 148 1.19 -7.79 -17.66
C GLU A 148 -0.24 -8.34 -17.80
N ALA A 149 -1.25 -7.53 -17.45
CA ALA A 149 -2.66 -7.86 -17.67
C ALA A 149 -3.03 -7.98 -19.15
N GLU A 150 -2.40 -7.19 -20.03
CA GLU A 150 -2.55 -7.27 -21.49
C GLU A 150 -1.84 -8.50 -22.09
N SER A 151 -0.70 -8.93 -21.53
CA SER A 151 0.11 -10.05 -22.03
C SER A 151 -0.17 -11.41 -21.40
N LEU A 152 -1.02 -11.49 -20.36
CA LEU A 152 -1.35 -12.73 -19.65
C LEU A 152 -1.73 -13.86 -20.61
N ASP A 153 -0.95 -14.94 -20.64
CA ASP A 153 -1.09 -16.08 -21.57
C ASP A 153 -2.06 -17.13 -20.98
N LEU A 154 -3.37 -16.82 -21.06
CA LEU A 154 -4.45 -17.70 -20.66
C LEU A 154 -5.55 -17.71 -21.75
N PRO A 155 -6.25 -18.85 -21.96
CA PRO A 155 -7.41 -18.90 -22.85
C PRO A 155 -8.48 -17.87 -22.47
N SER A 156 -9.15 -17.27 -23.47
CA SER A 156 -10.20 -16.26 -23.24
C SER A 156 -11.44 -16.80 -22.52
N ASP A 157 -11.65 -18.11 -22.57
CA ASP A 157 -12.70 -18.87 -21.89
C ASP A 157 -12.22 -19.54 -20.60
N ALA A 158 -10.98 -19.27 -20.16
CA ALA A 158 -10.44 -19.80 -18.93
C ALA A 158 -11.31 -19.39 -17.72
N LYS A 159 -11.44 -20.32 -16.77
CA LYS A 159 -12.22 -20.14 -15.55
C LYS A 159 -11.44 -19.29 -14.56
N LEU A 160 -11.47 -17.97 -14.74
CA LEU A 160 -10.67 -17.03 -13.97
C LEU A 160 -11.45 -16.36 -12.82
N ALA A 161 -10.76 -16.13 -11.71
CA ALA A 161 -11.17 -15.20 -10.65
C ALA A 161 -10.02 -14.23 -10.37
N TYR A 162 -10.29 -13.07 -9.76
CA TYR A 162 -9.22 -12.19 -9.28
C TYR A 162 -9.35 -11.87 -7.80
N VAL A 163 -8.20 -11.63 -7.17
CA VAL A 163 -8.00 -11.10 -5.81
C VAL A 163 -7.00 -9.95 -5.89
N THR A 164 -6.98 -9.06 -4.90
CA THR A 164 -5.96 -8.01 -4.83
C THR A 164 -5.25 -7.98 -3.49
N GLN A 165 -3.99 -7.55 -3.50
CA GLN A 165 -3.32 -7.04 -2.31
C GLN A 165 -4.14 -5.86 -1.72
N THR A 166 -4.23 -5.79 -0.40
CA THR A 166 -5.11 -4.86 0.36
C THR A 166 -4.63 -3.41 0.35
N THR A 167 -3.37 -3.18 -0.04
CA THR A 167 -2.62 -1.92 0.13
C THR A 167 -2.27 -1.19 -1.19
N LEU A 168 -2.86 -1.60 -2.31
CA LEU A 168 -2.59 -1.04 -3.64
C LEU A 168 -3.20 0.35 -3.90
N SER A 169 -2.77 1.00 -4.98
CA SER A 169 -3.45 2.17 -5.55
C SER A 169 -4.83 1.76 -6.06
N VAL A 170 -5.87 2.49 -5.65
CA VAL A 170 -7.24 2.25 -6.10
C VAL A 170 -7.37 2.47 -7.60
N ASP A 171 -6.69 3.48 -8.15
CA ASP A 171 -6.80 3.85 -9.57
C ASP A 171 -6.05 2.85 -10.46
N GLU A 172 -4.77 2.57 -10.17
CA GLU A 172 -3.95 1.64 -10.97
C GLU A 172 -4.55 0.22 -10.95
N THR A 173 -5.06 -0.23 -9.79
CA THR A 173 -5.77 -1.51 -9.67
C THR A 173 -7.07 -1.51 -10.48
N GLY A 174 -7.79 -0.38 -10.50
CA GLY A 174 -8.96 -0.19 -11.36
C GLY A 174 -8.63 -0.32 -12.85
N ASP A 175 -7.47 0.17 -13.28
CA ASP A 175 -6.99 0.08 -14.65
C ASP A 175 -6.63 -1.35 -15.05
N ILE A 176 -5.92 -2.07 -14.17
CA ILE A 176 -5.64 -3.51 -14.33
C ILE A 176 -6.94 -4.32 -14.40
N ILE A 177 -7.90 -4.07 -13.49
CA ILE A 177 -9.21 -4.75 -13.50
C ILE A 177 -10.00 -4.45 -14.78
N ARG A 178 -9.92 -3.23 -15.33
CA ARG A 178 -10.55 -2.89 -16.62
C ARG A 178 -9.96 -3.71 -17.77
N VAL A 179 -8.64 -3.91 -17.81
CA VAL A 179 -7.98 -4.77 -18.80
C VAL A 179 -8.40 -6.22 -18.63
N LEU A 180 -8.32 -6.77 -17.42
CA LEU A 180 -8.68 -8.15 -17.13
C LEU A 180 -10.14 -8.47 -17.51
N ARG A 181 -11.10 -7.59 -17.16
CA ARG A 181 -12.51 -7.76 -17.55
C ARG A 181 -12.74 -7.65 -19.05
N ARG A 182 -11.92 -6.88 -19.77
CA ARG A 182 -12.00 -6.74 -21.24
C ARG A 182 -11.44 -7.97 -21.96
N ARG A 183 -10.34 -8.56 -21.46
CA ARG A 183 -9.73 -9.78 -22.01
C ARG A 183 -10.46 -11.05 -21.61
N PHE A 184 -11.00 -11.09 -20.40
CA PHE A 184 -11.68 -12.23 -19.80
C PHE A 184 -13.07 -11.80 -19.27
N PRO A 185 -14.10 -11.67 -20.14
CA PRO A 185 -15.42 -11.13 -19.76
C PRO A 185 -16.16 -11.92 -18.67
N HIS A 186 -15.75 -13.17 -18.43
CA HIS A 186 -16.31 -14.04 -17.41
C HIS A 186 -15.46 -14.11 -16.12
N ILE A 187 -14.41 -13.29 -16.00
CA ILE A 187 -13.56 -13.27 -14.80
C ILE A 187 -14.37 -12.91 -13.56
N ARG A 188 -14.30 -13.77 -12.55
CA ARG A 188 -15.06 -13.61 -11.31
C ARG A 188 -14.41 -12.57 -10.40
N ALA A 189 -15.19 -11.56 -10.06
CA ALA A 189 -14.81 -10.55 -9.09
C ALA A 189 -14.93 -11.07 -7.63
N PRO A 190 -14.19 -10.45 -6.69
CA PRO A 190 -14.46 -10.52 -5.26
C PRO A 190 -15.92 -10.16 -4.93
N ARG A 191 -16.49 -10.75 -3.87
CA ARG A 191 -17.84 -10.35 -3.39
C ARG A 191 -17.86 -8.95 -2.76
N LYS A 192 -16.72 -8.52 -2.23
CA LYS A 192 -16.41 -7.18 -1.74
C LYS A 192 -14.95 -6.92 -2.11
N GLU A 193 -14.61 -5.68 -2.40
CA GLU A 193 -13.24 -5.26 -2.75
C GLU A 193 -12.20 -5.76 -1.74
N ASP A 194 -11.02 -6.10 -2.25
CA ASP A 194 -9.89 -6.63 -1.46
C ASP A 194 -8.97 -5.50 -0.98
N ILE A 195 -8.81 -4.40 -1.74
CA ILE A 195 -8.25 -3.14 -1.21
C ILE A 195 -9.07 -2.73 0.03
N CYS A 196 -8.38 -2.54 1.15
CA CYS A 196 -9.06 -2.35 2.44
C CYS A 196 -9.56 -0.92 2.61
N TYR A 197 -10.56 -0.74 3.51
CA TYR A 197 -11.14 0.57 3.81
C TYR A 197 -10.06 1.62 4.14
N ALA A 198 -9.06 1.23 4.93
CA ALA A 198 -8.03 2.13 5.42
C ALA A 198 -7.16 2.69 4.28
N THR A 199 -6.85 1.85 3.29
CA THR A 199 -6.11 2.22 2.08
C THR A 199 -6.93 3.17 1.21
N SER A 200 -8.17 2.81 0.88
CA SER A 200 -9.05 3.62 0.04
C SER A 200 -9.35 4.98 0.67
N ASN A 201 -9.68 5.01 1.96
CA ASN A 201 -10.01 6.24 2.69
C ASN A 201 -8.80 7.18 2.81
N ARG A 202 -7.59 6.67 3.06
CA ARG A 202 -6.37 7.50 3.12
C ARG A 202 -6.01 8.06 1.74
N GLN A 203 -6.17 7.28 0.66
CA GLN A 203 -5.99 7.78 -0.71
C GLN A 203 -7.04 8.86 -1.06
N TRP A 204 -8.31 8.69 -0.68
CA TRP A 204 -9.34 9.72 -0.87
C TRP A 204 -9.08 10.98 -0.04
N ALA A 205 -8.69 10.85 1.23
CA ALA A 205 -8.33 11.99 2.08
C ALA A 205 -7.15 12.79 1.51
N VAL A 206 -6.18 12.12 0.87
CA VAL A 206 -5.12 12.80 0.10
C VAL A 206 -5.69 13.51 -1.12
N LYS A 207 -6.44 12.81 -1.99
CA LYS A 207 -6.99 13.36 -3.25
C LYS A 207 -7.79 14.65 -3.05
N GLU A 208 -8.68 14.67 -2.06
CA GLU A 208 -9.53 15.81 -1.77
C GLU A 208 -8.73 17.01 -1.19
N MET A 209 -7.64 16.73 -0.49
CA MET A 209 -6.74 17.76 0.06
C MET A 209 -5.81 18.39 -1.00
N LEU A 210 -5.59 17.75 -2.17
CA LEU A 210 -4.61 18.21 -3.17
C LEU A 210 -4.89 19.61 -3.74
N SER A 211 -6.15 20.04 -3.77
CA SER A 211 -6.51 21.38 -4.26
C SER A 211 -6.25 22.52 -3.26
N GLU A 212 -5.89 22.18 -2.01
CA GLU A 212 -5.71 23.10 -0.89
C GLU A 212 -4.25 23.20 -0.40
N ILE A 213 -3.31 22.46 -1.01
CA ILE A 213 -1.91 22.34 -0.56
C ILE A 213 -0.92 22.52 -1.72
N ASP A 214 0.27 23.05 -1.43
CA ASP A 214 1.36 23.20 -2.39
C ASP A 214 2.30 21.96 -2.40
N VAL A 215 2.42 21.30 -1.25
CA VAL A 215 3.29 20.13 -1.01
C VAL A 215 2.68 19.20 0.03
N LEU A 216 2.88 17.89 -0.11
CA LEU A 216 2.45 16.85 0.82
C LEU A 216 3.65 16.15 1.47
N LEU A 217 3.66 16.10 2.80
CA LEU A 217 4.51 15.19 3.56
C LEU A 217 3.71 13.95 3.96
N VAL A 218 4.23 12.77 3.63
CA VAL A 218 3.65 11.47 3.97
C VAL A 218 4.56 10.78 4.97
N ILE A 219 4.05 10.54 6.18
CA ILE A 219 4.81 9.87 7.24
C ILE A 219 4.68 8.35 7.10
N GLY A 220 5.80 7.65 6.99
CA GLY A 220 5.91 6.19 7.02
C GLY A 220 7.11 5.65 6.23
N SER A 221 7.56 4.45 6.59
CA SER A 221 8.79 3.87 6.05
C SER A 221 8.73 3.47 4.59
N ARG A 222 9.90 3.45 3.94
CA ARG A 222 10.08 3.14 2.50
C ARG A 222 9.53 1.77 2.07
N ASN A 223 9.50 0.78 2.96
CA ASN A 223 8.92 -0.55 2.69
C ASN A 223 7.39 -0.63 2.88
N SER A 224 6.73 0.45 3.33
CA SER A 224 5.27 0.49 3.45
C SER A 224 4.61 0.72 2.08
N SER A 225 4.02 -0.34 1.51
CA SER A 225 3.27 -0.25 0.23
C SER A 225 2.22 0.87 0.28
N ASN A 226 1.38 0.89 1.31
CA ASN A 226 0.31 1.89 1.43
C ASN A 226 0.85 3.34 1.55
N SER A 227 1.98 3.57 2.25
CA SER A 227 2.56 4.92 2.38
C SER A 227 3.09 5.43 1.04
N ASN A 228 3.75 4.57 0.26
CA ASN A 228 4.20 4.92 -1.09
C ASN A 228 3.01 5.28 -2.00
N ARG A 229 1.90 4.53 -1.94
CA ARG A 229 0.68 4.85 -2.70
C ARG A 229 0.10 6.23 -2.38
N LEU A 230 0.24 6.75 -1.15
CA LEU A 230 -0.20 8.12 -0.82
C LEU A 230 0.68 9.19 -1.50
N VAL A 231 2.00 8.99 -1.53
CA VAL A 231 2.96 9.87 -2.23
C VAL A 231 2.67 9.90 -3.74
N GLU A 232 2.43 8.72 -4.33
CA GLU A 232 2.11 8.58 -5.74
C GLU A 232 0.75 9.18 -6.09
N THR A 233 -0.25 9.01 -5.23
CA THR A 233 -1.58 9.65 -5.36
C THR A 233 -1.47 11.16 -5.48
N ALA A 234 -0.64 11.80 -4.63
CA ALA A 234 -0.42 13.24 -4.67
C ALA A 234 0.35 13.68 -5.93
N ARG A 235 1.39 12.94 -6.32
CA ARG A 235 2.16 13.21 -7.55
C ARG A 235 1.32 13.06 -8.81
N ALA A 236 0.42 12.07 -8.87
CA ALA A 236 -0.54 11.90 -9.95
C ALA A 236 -1.54 13.06 -10.06
N GLY A 237 -1.89 13.68 -8.93
CA GLY A 237 -2.67 14.93 -8.88
C GLY A 237 -1.84 16.21 -9.11
N GLY A 238 -0.54 16.10 -9.39
CA GLY A 238 0.34 17.23 -9.72
C GLY A 238 0.95 17.96 -8.52
N VAL A 239 0.79 17.45 -7.30
CA VAL A 239 1.35 18.02 -6.07
C VAL A 239 2.71 17.38 -5.75
N LEU A 240 3.68 18.18 -5.31
CA LEU A 240 4.96 17.66 -4.82
C LEU A 240 4.72 16.86 -3.55
N ALA A 241 5.27 15.64 -3.47
CA ALA A 241 5.07 14.77 -2.31
C ALA A 241 6.34 14.03 -1.93
N TYR A 242 6.56 13.93 -0.62
CA TYR A 242 7.76 13.35 0.00
C TYR A 242 7.36 12.29 1.02
N LEU A 243 8.06 11.16 1.00
CA LEU A 243 7.97 10.13 2.03
C LEU A 243 9.03 10.42 3.08
N ILE A 244 8.64 10.51 4.34
CA ILE A 244 9.53 10.68 5.49
C ILE A 244 9.23 9.63 6.54
N ASP A 245 10.26 9.05 7.16
CA ASP A 245 10.09 8.22 8.34
C ASP A 245 9.68 9.07 9.55
N ASP A 246 10.29 10.26 9.72
CA ASP A 246 9.94 11.23 10.75
C ASP A 246 10.35 12.70 10.45
N GLU A 247 10.20 13.60 11.43
CA GLU A 247 10.52 15.03 11.29
C GLU A 247 11.99 15.36 11.02
N THR A 248 12.91 14.43 11.28
CA THR A 248 14.35 14.63 11.04
C THR A 248 14.73 14.50 9.57
N GLU A 249 13.86 13.91 8.74
CA GLU A 249 14.02 13.80 7.28
C GLU A 249 13.39 14.99 6.51
N ILE A 250 12.83 15.99 7.19
CA ILE A 250 12.24 17.17 6.52
C ILE A 250 13.35 18.11 6.06
N GLU A 251 13.57 18.21 4.74
CA GLU A 251 14.39 19.28 4.18
C GLU A 251 13.58 20.59 4.08
N GLU A 252 14.09 21.67 4.66
CA GLU A 252 13.47 23.02 4.56
C GLU A 252 13.24 23.47 3.11
N SER A 253 14.10 23.01 2.19
CA SER A 253 14.03 23.26 0.75
C SER A 253 12.70 22.80 0.11
N TRP A 254 12.07 21.75 0.65
CA TRP A 254 10.81 21.19 0.13
C TRP A 254 9.59 22.03 0.49
N VAL A 255 9.69 22.88 1.53
CA VAL A 255 8.58 23.66 2.09
C VAL A 255 8.82 25.18 2.06
N ALA A 256 9.99 25.65 1.62
CA ALA A 256 10.36 27.06 1.62
C ALA A 256 9.37 27.96 0.85
N ASP A 257 9.00 27.53 -0.36
CA ASP A 257 8.09 28.23 -1.27
C ASP A 257 6.59 27.89 -1.05
N ALA A 258 6.29 26.92 -0.18
CA ALA A 258 4.91 26.55 0.14
C ALA A 258 4.24 27.61 1.05
N GLU A 259 2.97 27.92 0.75
CA GLU A 259 2.07 28.64 1.65
C GLU A 259 1.29 27.66 2.53
N ILE A 260 0.89 26.51 1.98
CA ILE A 260 0.08 25.50 2.66
C ILE A 260 0.70 24.11 2.48
N VAL A 261 1.06 23.46 3.58
CA VAL A 261 1.61 22.09 3.58
C VAL A 261 0.52 21.09 3.99
N GLY A 262 0.35 20.03 3.22
CA GLY A 262 -0.40 18.85 3.65
C GLY A 262 0.48 17.90 4.45
N ILE A 263 -0.07 17.31 5.51
CA ILE A 263 0.50 16.15 6.19
C ILE A 263 -0.52 15.02 6.16
N THR A 264 -0.05 13.83 5.81
CA THR A 264 -0.76 12.57 6.02
C THR A 264 0.21 11.53 6.55
N SER A 265 -0.30 10.35 6.88
CA SER A 265 0.53 9.23 7.32
C SER A 265 -0.08 7.90 6.88
N GLY A 266 0.79 6.95 6.55
CA GLY A 266 0.37 5.61 6.16
C GLY A 266 -0.22 4.83 7.32
N ALA A 267 -0.93 3.74 7.00
CA ALA A 267 -1.62 2.88 7.95
C ALA A 267 -0.71 2.28 9.06
N SER A 268 0.61 2.26 8.88
CA SER A 268 1.60 1.74 9.82
C SER A 268 2.27 2.82 10.69
N ALA A 269 1.98 4.10 10.49
CA ALA A 269 2.65 5.20 11.19
C ALA A 269 1.86 5.62 12.45
N PRO A 270 2.47 5.57 13.66
CA PRO A 270 1.79 5.98 14.89
C PRO A 270 1.60 7.49 14.96
N GLU A 271 0.47 7.94 15.53
CA GLU A 271 0.10 9.36 15.59
C GLU A 271 1.14 10.24 16.32
N LYS A 272 1.98 9.65 17.19
CA LYS A 272 3.13 10.34 17.81
C LYS A 272 4.09 10.94 16.78
N LEU A 273 4.31 10.29 15.63
CA LEU A 273 5.17 10.84 14.57
C LEU A 273 4.49 12.02 13.86
N VAL A 274 3.17 11.95 13.65
CA VAL A 274 2.37 13.07 13.14
C VAL A 274 2.46 14.27 14.08
N ALA A 275 2.38 14.03 15.39
CA ALA A 275 2.54 15.07 16.40
C ALA A 275 3.94 15.72 16.34
N ARG A 276 5.03 14.94 16.26
CA ARG A 276 6.39 15.50 16.15
C ARG A 276 6.60 16.32 14.87
N VAL A 277 6.07 15.88 13.72
CA VAL A 277 6.09 16.68 12.49
C VAL A 277 5.27 17.98 12.65
N CYS A 278 4.12 17.95 13.33
CA CYS A 278 3.39 19.17 13.65
C CYS A 278 4.20 20.11 14.57
N ASP A 279 4.91 19.56 15.57
CA ASP A 279 5.76 20.34 16.47
C ASP A 279 6.97 20.95 15.76
N TRP A 280 7.52 20.28 14.75
CA TRP A 280 8.53 20.84 13.84
C TRP A 280 7.98 22.10 13.13
N PHE A 281 6.79 22.03 12.53
CA PHE A 281 6.17 23.21 11.91
C PHE A 281 5.85 24.34 12.92
N ARG A 282 5.45 24.00 14.16
CA ARG A 282 5.27 25.01 15.23
C ARG A 282 6.59 25.69 15.58
N ALA A 283 7.70 24.94 15.66
CA ALA A 283 9.03 25.50 15.90
C ALA A 283 9.49 26.42 14.75
N CYS A 284 9.08 26.15 13.51
CA CYS A 284 9.24 27.04 12.36
C CYS A 284 8.27 28.24 12.34
N GLY A 285 7.41 28.41 13.35
CA GLY A 285 6.50 29.55 13.48
C GLY A 285 5.11 29.37 12.84
N VAL A 286 4.71 28.15 12.44
CA VAL A 286 3.36 27.92 11.89
C VAL A 286 2.32 27.83 13.00
N GLU A 287 1.45 28.84 13.07
CA GLU A 287 0.38 28.92 14.07
C GLU A 287 -0.85 28.05 13.72
N ARG A 288 -1.19 27.92 12.42
CA ARG A 288 -2.42 27.26 11.97
C ARG A 288 -2.16 25.83 11.50
N ILE A 289 -2.37 24.87 12.39
CA ILE A 289 -2.39 23.42 12.07
C ILE A 289 -3.81 22.90 12.31
N GLU A 290 -4.50 22.48 11.24
CA GLU A 290 -5.92 22.09 11.29
C GLU A 290 -6.21 20.75 10.59
N ALA A 291 -7.26 20.05 11.01
CA ALA A 291 -7.65 18.77 10.42
C ALA A 291 -8.52 18.96 9.17
N PHE A 292 -8.09 18.38 8.05
CA PHE A 292 -8.87 18.25 6.82
C PHE A 292 -9.72 16.96 6.91
N ARG A 293 -10.93 17.09 7.47
CA ARG A 293 -11.83 15.95 7.73
C ARG A 293 -12.68 15.60 6.52
N MET A 294 -12.51 14.37 6.01
CA MET A 294 -13.31 13.81 4.92
C MET A 294 -14.27 12.71 5.36
N VAL A 295 -13.78 11.71 6.08
CA VAL A 295 -14.54 10.49 6.45
C VAL A 295 -14.19 10.08 7.89
N ASP A 296 -15.19 9.63 8.64
CA ASP A 296 -14.99 9.01 9.96
C ASP A 296 -14.76 7.50 9.80
N GLU A 297 -13.73 6.95 10.45
CA GLU A 297 -13.46 5.50 10.51
C GLU A 297 -13.90 4.96 11.88
N ASP A 298 -14.97 4.16 11.91
CA ASP A 298 -15.45 3.42 13.10
C ASP A 298 -15.31 1.90 12.86
N VAL A 299 -14.07 1.41 12.96
CA VAL A 299 -13.71 0.00 12.78
C VAL A 299 -12.72 -0.40 13.86
N THR A 300 -13.07 -1.36 14.70
CA THR A 300 -12.18 -1.97 15.70
C THR A 300 -12.04 -3.47 15.45
N LEU A 301 -10.86 -4.02 15.72
CA LEU A 301 -10.57 -5.44 15.54
C LEU A 301 -9.98 -6.01 16.84
N SER A 302 -10.78 -6.75 17.59
CA SER A 302 -10.40 -7.27 18.91
C SER A 302 -9.30 -8.31 18.85
N ASN A 303 -8.37 -8.23 19.80
CA ASN A 303 -7.43 -9.31 20.09
C ASN A 303 -8.08 -10.45 20.88
N THR A 304 -7.64 -11.68 20.60
CA THR A 304 -7.99 -12.89 21.37
C THR A 304 -6.73 -13.73 21.55
N ILE A 305 -5.89 -13.35 22.51
CA ILE A 305 -4.79 -14.21 22.97
C ILE A 305 -5.42 -15.36 23.76
N ALA A 306 -5.07 -16.60 23.42
CA ALA A 306 -5.59 -17.79 24.10
C ALA A 306 -5.13 -17.81 25.57
N GLY A 307 -6.00 -17.34 26.46
CA GLY A 307 -5.70 -17.13 27.89
C GLY A 307 -6.31 -15.85 28.46
N ALA A 308 -6.64 -14.85 27.62
CA ALA A 308 -7.33 -13.63 28.02
C ALA A 308 -8.85 -13.72 27.76
N SER A 309 -9.66 -13.27 28.73
CA SER A 309 -11.12 -13.30 28.65
C SER A 309 -11.69 -12.29 27.63
N HIS A 310 -12.77 -12.67 26.93
CA HIS A 310 -13.29 -12.00 25.72
C HIS A 310 -13.79 -10.55 25.91
N PRO A 311 -13.70 -9.73 24.84
CA PRO A 311 -14.72 -8.75 24.46
C PRO A 311 -15.63 -9.26 23.31
N ARG A 312 -16.85 -8.74 23.24
CA ARG A 312 -17.82 -9.06 22.17
C ARG A 312 -17.70 -8.06 21.02
N VAL A 313 -17.89 -8.53 19.78
CA VAL A 313 -18.14 -7.65 18.63
C VAL A 313 -19.53 -7.01 18.80
N THR A 314 -19.59 -5.68 18.91
CA THR A 314 -20.83 -4.91 18.81
C THR A 314 -20.77 -3.99 17.60
N THR A 315 -21.63 -4.22 16.61
CA THR A 315 -21.82 -3.28 15.50
C THR A 315 -22.91 -2.28 15.88
N SER A 316 -22.56 -0.99 15.96
CA SER A 316 -23.53 0.09 16.04
C SER A 316 -23.96 0.44 14.60
N SER A 317 -25.27 0.47 14.34
CA SER A 317 -25.81 0.63 12.98
C SER A 317 -26.05 2.10 12.64
N CYS A 318 -25.03 2.81 12.16
CA CYS A 318 -25.16 4.19 11.71
C CYS A 318 -25.28 4.32 10.17
N TRP A 319 -26.24 3.62 9.56
CA TRP A 319 -26.56 3.81 8.14
C TRP A 319 -27.57 4.95 7.94
N GLY A 320 -27.06 6.19 8.00
CA GLY A 320 -27.85 7.43 7.96
C GLY A 320 -27.65 8.29 6.72
N ARG A 321 -28.20 7.88 5.56
CA ARG A 321 -28.42 8.70 4.34
C ARG A 321 -27.25 9.51 3.77
N ALA A 322 -26.59 8.96 2.76
CA ALA A 322 -25.89 9.75 1.72
C ALA A 322 -26.08 9.17 0.30
N ALA A 323 -27.24 8.59 -0.01
CA ALA A 323 -27.58 8.21 -1.38
C ALA A 323 -28.06 9.43 -2.18
N ARG A 324 -27.13 10.13 -2.84
CA ARG A 324 -27.43 11.02 -3.98
C ARG A 324 -26.58 10.61 -5.17
N SER A 325 -27.21 9.94 -6.12
CA SER A 325 -26.68 9.70 -7.46
C SER A 325 -26.42 11.02 -8.18
N TYR A 326 -25.25 11.15 -8.80
CA TYR A 326 -24.94 12.19 -9.79
C TYR A 326 -24.28 11.55 -11.03
N PRO A 327 -24.44 12.17 -12.22
CA PRO A 327 -24.29 11.47 -13.49
C PRO A 327 -22.88 11.51 -14.06
N SER A 328 -22.64 10.66 -15.05
CA SER A 328 -21.47 10.70 -15.91
C SER A 328 -21.45 11.96 -16.80
N SER A 329 -20.54 12.87 -16.48
CA SER A 329 -20.01 13.88 -17.41
C SER A 329 -18.50 13.93 -17.19
N GLY A 330 -17.65 13.76 -18.19
CA GLY A 330 -17.73 14.40 -19.50
C GLY A 330 -16.59 15.40 -19.55
N GLY A 331 -15.42 14.96 -20.04
CA GLY A 331 -14.14 15.61 -19.78
C GLY A 331 -14.08 17.06 -20.23
N ARG A 332 -13.46 17.91 -19.40
CA ARG A 332 -13.00 19.25 -19.78
C ARG A 332 -11.48 19.32 -19.59
N ALA A 333 -10.78 19.66 -20.66
CA ALA A 333 -9.33 19.76 -20.66
C ALA A 333 -8.84 20.94 -19.80
N PHE A 334 -7.77 20.71 -19.05
CA PHE A 334 -7.02 21.78 -18.38
C PHE A 334 -6.39 22.71 -19.43
N ALA A 335 -6.74 24.00 -19.37
CA ALA A 335 -6.13 25.03 -20.21
C ALA A 335 -5.05 25.78 -19.41
N ALA A 336 -3.78 25.48 -19.69
CA ALA A 336 -2.65 26.17 -19.09
C ALA A 336 -2.61 27.64 -19.54
N ARG A 337 -2.46 28.57 -18.58
CA ARG A 337 -2.28 30.00 -18.88
C ARG A 337 -0.87 30.24 -19.44
N ARG A 338 -0.77 30.75 -20.67
CA ARG A 338 0.48 31.33 -21.21
C ARG A 338 0.46 32.85 -21.09
N ALA A 339 1.57 33.42 -20.63
CA ALA A 339 1.81 34.85 -20.61
C ALA A 339 2.45 35.36 -21.92
N GLY A 340 2.32 36.67 -22.17
CA GLY A 340 2.86 37.43 -23.30
C GLY A 340 1.93 38.61 -23.65
N PRO A 341 2.31 39.52 -24.56
CA PRO A 341 3.55 39.66 -25.34
C PRO A 341 4.29 40.98 -24.93
N ALA A 342 5.18 41.66 -25.67
CA ALA A 342 5.80 41.49 -27.00
C ALA A 342 7.14 42.26 -27.08
N SER A 343 8.06 41.85 -27.97
CA SER A 343 8.94 42.79 -28.69
C SER A 343 9.27 42.26 -30.08
N LYS A 344 9.42 43.17 -31.05
CA LYS A 344 9.62 42.88 -32.49
C LYS A 344 11.05 43.18 -32.89
N GLU A 345 11.60 42.38 -33.81
CA GLU A 345 12.42 42.73 -34.99
C GLU A 345 12.79 41.40 -35.68
N ALA A 346 13.13 41.23 -36.95
CA ALA A 346 12.98 41.93 -38.22
C ALA A 346 14.06 41.33 -39.16
N GLY A 347 13.70 40.81 -40.34
CA GLY A 347 14.64 40.58 -41.45
C GLY A 347 15.26 39.18 -41.59
N GLY A 348 15.33 38.68 -42.84
CA GLY A 348 16.21 37.57 -43.24
C GLY A 348 15.54 36.45 -44.05
N ARG A 349 15.49 36.56 -45.38
CA ARG A 349 15.22 35.40 -46.27
C ARG A 349 16.48 34.55 -46.41
N GLY A 350 16.38 33.23 -46.21
CA GLY A 350 17.48 32.29 -46.43
C GLY A 350 17.01 30.88 -46.76
N THR A 351 17.02 30.52 -48.04
CA THR A 351 16.75 29.15 -48.51
C THR A 351 17.97 28.26 -48.34
N ARG A 352 17.84 27.05 -47.76
CA ARG A 352 18.66 25.87 -48.12
C ARG A 352 18.16 24.54 -47.53
N LYS A 353 17.87 23.60 -48.44
CA LYS A 353 18.07 22.13 -48.42
C LYS A 353 17.84 21.33 -47.13
N ALA A 354 16.92 20.36 -47.22
CA ALA A 354 16.78 19.26 -46.27
C ALA A 354 18.00 18.33 -46.27
N GLY A 355 18.36 17.81 -45.09
CA GLY A 355 19.31 16.71 -44.89
C GLY A 355 18.61 15.35 -44.75
N PRO A 356 19.34 14.22 -44.88
CA PRO A 356 18.78 12.87 -44.76
C PRO A 356 18.49 12.48 -43.29
N PRO A 357 17.62 11.48 -43.04
CA PRO A 357 17.28 11.03 -41.70
C PRO A 357 18.43 10.24 -41.02
N PRO A 358 18.49 10.22 -39.67
CA PRO A 358 19.56 9.55 -38.92
C PRO A 358 19.46 8.02 -38.98
N HIS A 359 20.62 7.36 -38.93
CA HIS A 359 20.74 5.90 -38.92
C HIS A 359 20.20 5.26 -37.63
N ARG A 360 19.53 4.11 -37.76
CA ARG A 360 19.24 3.21 -36.63
C ARG A 360 20.51 2.45 -36.22
N PRO A 361 20.82 2.29 -34.91
CA PRO A 361 21.88 1.40 -34.46
C PRO A 361 21.50 -0.08 -34.67
N ALA A 362 22.50 -0.91 -34.98
CA ALA A 362 22.31 -2.35 -35.21
C ALA A 362 22.10 -3.13 -33.91
N ARG A 363 21.30 -4.22 -33.97
CA ARG A 363 21.17 -5.18 -32.86
C ARG A 363 22.41 -6.07 -32.78
N PRO A 364 22.92 -6.40 -31.57
CA PRO A 364 23.95 -7.43 -31.41
C PRO A 364 23.38 -8.84 -31.68
N PRO A 365 24.22 -9.82 -32.06
CA PRO A 365 23.78 -11.16 -32.43
C PRO A 365 23.37 -12.02 -31.22
N LEU A 366 22.41 -12.92 -31.46
CA LEU A 366 21.96 -13.93 -30.50
C LEU A 366 23.05 -14.99 -30.25
N VAL A 367 23.36 -15.24 -28.97
CA VAL A 367 24.20 -16.37 -28.55
C VAL A 367 23.35 -17.64 -28.56
N GLN A 368 23.70 -18.61 -29.40
CA GLN A 368 23.12 -19.94 -29.37
C GLN A 368 23.81 -20.81 -28.31
N PHE A 369 23.04 -21.39 -27.38
CA PHE A 369 23.54 -22.41 -26.47
C PHE A 369 23.28 -23.82 -27.06
N PRO A 370 24.28 -24.73 -27.05
CA PRO A 370 24.10 -26.08 -27.58
C PRO A 370 23.28 -26.98 -26.65
N SER A 371 22.56 -27.92 -27.27
CA SER A 371 21.67 -28.88 -26.61
C SER A 371 22.39 -29.93 -25.75
N ARG A 372 21.71 -30.37 -24.67
CA ARG A 372 22.12 -31.44 -23.73
C ARG A 372 22.59 -32.74 -24.41
N PRO A 373 23.48 -33.52 -23.77
CA PRO A 373 23.40 -34.98 -23.75
C PRO A 373 22.55 -35.47 -22.56
N ARG A 374 21.81 -36.58 -22.77
CA ARG A 374 21.12 -37.32 -21.70
C ARG A 374 22.10 -38.29 -21.01
N ARG A 375 21.93 -38.47 -19.70
CA ARG A 375 22.04 -39.76 -18.99
C ARG A 375 21.21 -39.71 -17.73
#